data_AF-A0A962SKV6-F1
#
_entry.id   AF-A0A962SKV6-F1
#
_cell.length_a   1.000
_cell.length_b   1.000
_cell.length_c   1.000
_cell.angle_alpha   90.00
_cell.angle_beta   90.00
_cell.angle_gamma   90.00
#
_symmetry.space_group_name_H-M   'P 1'
#
loop_
_entity.id
_entity.type
_entity.pdbx_description
1 polymer ?
#
loop_
_entity_poly.entity_id
_entity_poly.type
_entity_poly.pdbx_seq_one_letter_code
_entity_poly.pdbx_strand_id
1 'polypeptide(L)'
;MKLFGDSSPDNLDFKQWVEMAKNDPELFEKLRQKAINEVIEKAPEAQRQRLRCLQWRIDQERNRSQSALGLCLWISRLMWESVTGRGGLFESLTQVKEIAHGGEPVPPPGKAEVLPFRSRLT
;
A
#
# COMPACT_ATOMS: atom_id res chain seq x y z
N MET A 1 -18.14 -29.96 5.31
CA MET A 1 -18.59 -29.07 4.23
C MET A 1 -17.38 -28.22 3.82
N LYS A 2 -16.61 -28.67 2.82
CA LYS A 2 -15.43 -27.98 2.28
C LYS A 2 -15.85 -27.32 0.96
N LEU A 3 -16.28 -26.06 0.99
CA LEU A 3 -16.83 -25.38 -0.21
C LEU A 3 -15.79 -24.60 -1.02
N PHE A 4 -14.55 -24.44 -0.53
CA PHE A 4 -13.60 -23.47 -1.10
C PHE A 4 -12.19 -24.02 -1.37
N GLY A 5 -12.03 -25.36 -1.34
CA GLY A 5 -10.73 -26.04 -1.27
C GLY A 5 -9.78 -25.84 -2.46
N ASP A 6 -10.30 -25.44 -3.63
CA ASP A 6 -9.53 -25.30 -4.88
C ASP A 6 -9.81 -23.99 -5.65
N SER A 7 -10.57 -23.05 -5.10
CA SER A 7 -10.89 -21.81 -5.80
C SER A 7 -9.67 -20.89 -5.91
N SER A 8 -9.25 -20.58 -7.13
CA SER A 8 -8.30 -19.50 -7.42
C SER A 8 -8.89 -18.16 -6.97
N PRO A 9 -8.12 -17.24 -6.35
CA PRO A 9 -8.64 -15.94 -5.90
C PRO A 9 -9.29 -15.14 -7.04
N ASP A 10 -8.75 -15.29 -8.25
CA ASP A 10 -9.22 -14.60 -9.47
C ASP A 10 -10.63 -15.03 -9.93
N ASN A 11 -11.16 -16.16 -9.44
CA ASN A 11 -12.47 -16.71 -9.84
C ASN A 11 -13.56 -16.57 -8.76
N LEU A 12 -13.27 -15.91 -7.63
CA LEU A 12 -14.21 -15.75 -6.53
C LEU A 12 -14.97 -14.42 -6.64
N ASP A 13 -16.31 -14.49 -6.65
CA ASP A 13 -17.17 -13.30 -6.59
C ASP A 13 -17.24 -12.73 -5.16
N PHE A 14 -17.59 -11.46 -5.03
CA PHE A 14 -17.70 -10.72 -3.76
C PHE A 14 -18.54 -11.47 -2.72
N LYS A 15 -19.68 -12.05 -3.12
CA LYS A 15 -20.55 -12.80 -2.18
C LYS A 15 -19.83 -13.99 -1.56
N GLN A 16 -19.00 -14.70 -2.33
CA GLN A 16 -18.26 -15.87 -1.85
C GLN A 16 -17.17 -15.45 -0.86
N TRP A 17 -16.47 -14.34 -1.11
CA TRP A 17 -15.52 -13.77 -0.16
C TRP A 17 -16.18 -13.36 1.17
N VAL A 18 -17.37 -12.74 1.11
CA VAL A 18 -18.13 -12.36 2.32
C VAL A 18 -18.58 -13.57 3.10
N GLU A 19 -19.07 -14.61 2.43
CA GLU A 19 -19.49 -15.85 3.08
C GLU A 19 -18.30 -16.57 3.73
N MET A 20 -17.17 -16.63 3.03
CA MET A 20 -15.93 -17.21 3.55
C MET A 20 -15.41 -16.45 4.77
N ALA A 21 -15.40 -15.11 4.74
CA ALA A 21 -14.96 -14.31 5.88
C ALA A 21 -15.79 -14.55 7.15
N LYS A 22 -17.06 -14.96 7.01
CA LYS A 22 -17.95 -15.30 8.14
C LYS A 22 -17.75 -16.72 8.65
N ASN A 23 -17.56 -17.67 7.73
CA ASN A 23 -17.60 -19.10 8.03
C ASN A 23 -16.21 -19.73 8.24
N ASP A 24 -15.17 -19.20 7.59
CA ASP A 24 -13.78 -19.66 7.65
C ASP A 24 -12.80 -18.47 7.49
N PRO A 25 -12.57 -17.69 8.57
CA PRO A 25 -11.72 -16.50 8.53
C PRO A 25 -10.25 -16.82 8.21
N GLU A 26 -9.74 -18.00 8.61
CA GLU A 26 -8.35 -18.40 8.34
C GLU A 26 -8.14 -18.67 6.85
N LEU A 27 -9.08 -19.38 6.21
CA LEU A 27 -9.03 -19.61 4.77
C LEU A 27 -9.16 -18.30 3.98
N PHE A 28 -10.03 -17.40 4.44
CA PHE A 28 -10.18 -16.07 3.86
C PHE A 28 -8.84 -15.32 3.84
N GLU A 29 -8.14 -15.24 4.99
CA GLU A 29 -6.87 -14.51 5.06
C GLU A 29 -5.77 -15.17 4.22
N LYS A 30 -5.75 -16.51 4.14
CA LYS A 30 -4.83 -17.24 3.27
C LYS A 30 -5.04 -16.90 1.79
N LEU A 31 -6.30 -16.90 1.33
CA LEU A 31 -6.62 -16.57 -0.06
C LEU A 31 -6.42 -15.09 -0.36
N ARG A 32 -6.74 -14.20 0.57
CA ARG A 32 -6.46 -12.77 0.45
C ARG A 32 -4.97 -12.52 0.23
N GLN A 33 -4.12 -13.14 1.05
CA GLN A 33 -2.67 -12.99 0.92
C GLN A 33 -2.16 -13.53 -0.42
N LYS A 34 -2.71 -14.66 -0.89
CA LYS A 34 -2.40 -15.23 -2.21
C LYS A 34 -2.74 -14.25 -3.34
N ALA A 35 -3.95 -13.70 -3.35
CA ALA A 35 -4.39 -12.72 -4.36
C ALA A 35 -3.47 -11.50 -4.43
N ILE A 36 -3.08 -10.97 -3.26
CA ILE A 36 -2.18 -9.81 -3.17
C ILE A 36 -0.79 -10.15 -3.71
N ASN A 37 -0.24 -11.30 -3.32
CA ASN A 37 1.07 -11.74 -3.80
C ASN A 37 1.07 -11.92 -5.32
N GLU A 38 -0.01 -12.45 -5.90
CA GLU A 38 -0.15 -12.58 -7.36
C GLU A 38 -0.12 -11.21 -8.07
N VAL A 39 -0.78 -10.20 -7.51
CA VAL A 39 -0.71 -8.81 -8.04
C VAL A 39 0.70 -8.24 -7.94
N ILE A 40 1.38 -8.45 -6.80
CA ILE A 40 2.76 -7.98 -6.60
C ILE A 40 3.72 -8.64 -7.59
N GLU A 41 3.61 -9.95 -7.81
CA GLU A 41 4.50 -10.65 -8.73
C GLU A 41 4.24 -10.32 -10.20
N LYS A 42 2.99 -9.97 -10.56
CA LYS A 42 2.65 -9.46 -11.90
C LYS A 42 3.19 -8.04 -12.17
N ALA A 43 3.59 -7.29 -11.14
CA ALA A 43 4.13 -5.95 -11.30
C ALA A 43 5.60 -5.94 -11.80
N PRO A 44 6.07 -4.85 -12.44
CA PRO A 44 7.47 -4.69 -12.82
C PRO A 44 8.41 -4.83 -11.61
N GLU A 45 9.57 -5.45 -11.81
CA GLU A 45 10.51 -5.79 -10.72
C GLU A 45 10.88 -4.58 -9.85
N ALA A 46 11.15 -3.44 -10.49
CA ALA A 46 11.47 -2.17 -9.82
C ALA A 46 10.39 -1.69 -8.85
N GLN A 47 9.13 -2.13 -9.01
CA GLN A 47 7.99 -1.73 -8.18
C GLN A 47 7.64 -2.76 -7.10
N ARG A 48 8.05 -4.02 -7.24
CA ARG A 48 7.65 -5.12 -6.34
C ARG A 48 8.02 -4.84 -4.89
N GLN A 49 9.25 -4.36 -4.65
CA GLN A 49 9.68 -4.05 -3.28
C GLN A 49 8.84 -2.95 -2.64
N ARG A 50 8.52 -1.89 -3.40
CA ARG A 50 7.65 -0.81 -2.94
C ARG A 50 6.25 -1.32 -2.61
N LEU A 51 5.69 -2.19 -3.45
CA LEU A 51 4.38 -2.79 -3.22
C LEU A 51 4.36 -3.69 -1.98
N ARG A 52 5.41 -4.49 -1.74
CA ARG A 52 5.53 -5.30 -0.51
C ARG A 52 5.60 -4.42 0.73
N CYS A 53 6.35 -3.32 0.70
CA CYS A 53 6.39 -2.36 1.80
C CYS A 53 5.02 -1.71 2.05
N LEU A 54 4.29 -1.35 0.99
CA LEU A 54 2.94 -0.80 1.10
C LEU A 54 1.98 -1.82 1.70
N GLN A 55 2.00 -3.06 1.22
CA GLN A 55 1.17 -4.14 1.75
C GLN A 55 1.45 -4.39 3.22
N TRP A 56 2.72 -4.46 3.61
CA TRP A 56 3.11 -4.59 5.02
C TRP A 56 2.55 -3.45 5.87
N ARG A 57 2.62 -2.20 5.39
CA ARG A 57 2.07 -1.04 6.10
C ARG A 57 0.55 -1.17 6.28
N ILE A 58 -0.16 -1.63 5.25
CA ILE A 58 -1.62 -1.88 5.31
C ILE A 58 -1.93 -2.98 6.32
N ASP A 59 -1.16 -4.07 6.35
CA ASP A 59 -1.36 -5.18 7.30
C ASP A 59 -1.10 -4.73 8.75
N GLN A 60 -0.07 -3.91 8.99
CA GLN A 60 0.16 -3.33 10.32
C GLN A 60 -0.99 -2.42 10.75
N GLU A 61 -1.50 -1.58 9.85
CA GLU A 61 -2.65 -0.72 10.18
C GLU A 61 -3.92 -1.54 10.42
N ARG A 62 -4.15 -2.62 9.65
CA ARG A 62 -5.24 -3.57 9.90
C ARG A 62 -5.20 -4.14 11.31
N ASN A 63 -4.02 -4.56 11.75
CA ASN A 63 -3.82 -5.13 13.09
C ASN A 63 -4.04 -4.11 14.20
N ARG A 64 -3.81 -2.81 13.93
CA ARG A 64 -3.98 -1.72 14.89
C ARG A 64 -5.37 -1.08 14.86
N SER A 65 -6.06 -1.17 13.74
CA SER A 65 -7.35 -0.53 13.51
C SER A 65 -8.45 -1.16 14.35
N GLN A 66 -9.23 -0.34 15.04
CA GLN A 66 -10.35 -0.81 15.87
C GLN A 66 -11.63 -1.07 15.06
N SER A 67 -11.67 -0.66 13.78
CA SER A 67 -12.82 -0.91 12.89
C SER A 67 -12.41 -0.95 11.41
N ALA A 68 -13.19 -1.68 10.61
CA ALA A 68 -13.01 -1.76 9.16
C ALA A 68 -13.20 -0.40 8.46
N LEU A 69 -14.11 0.44 8.94
CA LEU A 69 -14.34 1.78 8.38
C LEU A 69 -13.14 2.70 8.65
N GLY A 70 -12.56 2.65 9.85
CA GLY A 70 -11.36 3.42 10.19
C GLY A 70 -10.18 3.07 9.27
N LEU A 71 -9.98 1.78 9.01
CA LEU A 71 -8.99 1.33 8.03
C LEU A 71 -9.27 1.88 6.63
N CYS A 72 -10.52 1.86 6.16
CA CYS A 72 -10.90 2.37 4.85
C CYS A 72 -10.58 3.86 4.70
N LEU A 73 -10.90 4.66 5.71
CA LEU A 73 -10.56 6.10 5.75
C LEU A 73 -9.04 6.32 5.78
N TRP A 74 -8.30 5.47 6.48
CA TRP A 74 -6.83 5.56 6.49
C TRP A 74 -6.23 5.21 5.13
N ILE A 75 -6.72 4.16 4.47
CA ILE A 75 -6.26 3.79 3.13
C ILE A 75 -6.57 4.91 2.14
N SER A 76 -7.76 5.51 2.20
CA SER A 76 -8.11 6.63 1.32
C SER A 76 -7.22 7.84 1.56
N ARG A 77 -6.84 8.11 2.81
CA ARG A 77 -5.87 9.14 3.16
C ARG A 77 -4.50 8.86 2.55
N LEU A 78 -3.99 7.63 2.60
CA LEU A 78 -2.72 7.28 1.96
C LEU A 78 -2.75 7.54 0.45
N MET A 79 -3.87 7.22 -0.22
CA MET A 79 -4.04 7.51 -1.63
C MET A 79 -3.98 9.02 -1.90
N TRP A 80 -4.69 9.82 -1.10
CA TRP A 80 -4.65 11.27 -1.20
C TRP A 80 -3.26 11.85 -0.93
N GLU A 81 -2.53 11.33 0.07
CA GLU A 81 -1.15 11.74 0.36
C GLU A 81 -0.22 11.50 -0.84
N SER A 82 -0.44 10.47 -1.66
CA SER A 82 0.35 10.25 -2.88
C SER A 82 0.08 11.30 -3.98
N VAL A 83 -1.10 11.93 -3.96
CA VAL A 83 -1.52 12.93 -4.96
C VAL A 83 -1.15 14.33 -4.51
N THR A 84 -1.51 14.69 -3.28
CA THR A 84 -1.42 16.06 -2.74
C THR A 84 -0.33 16.25 -1.70
N GLY A 85 0.31 15.17 -1.24
CA GLY A 85 1.41 15.25 -0.30
C GLY A 85 2.68 15.83 -0.92
N ARG A 86 3.66 16.14 -0.07
CA ARG A 86 4.97 16.63 -0.48
C ARG A 86 5.65 15.62 -1.41
N GLY A 87 6.13 16.07 -2.57
CA GLY A 87 6.67 15.23 -3.63
C GLY A 87 5.63 14.36 -4.33
N GLY A 88 4.34 14.63 -4.13
CA GLY A 88 3.23 13.93 -4.75
C GLY A 88 3.04 14.28 -6.23
N LEU A 89 2.00 13.71 -6.83
CA LEU A 89 1.68 13.91 -8.24
C LEU A 89 1.45 15.38 -8.59
N PHE A 90 0.72 16.13 -7.75
CA PHE A 90 0.39 17.52 -8.03
C PHE A 90 1.64 18.42 -8.11
N GLU A 91 2.56 18.28 -7.16
CA GLU A 91 3.83 19.01 -7.18
C GLU A 91 4.67 18.61 -8.39
N SER A 92 4.73 17.31 -8.70
CA SER A 92 5.47 16.79 -9.87
C SER A 92 4.94 17.36 -11.19
N LEU A 93 3.62 17.41 -11.37
CA LEU A 93 2.99 17.98 -12.57
C LEU A 93 3.22 19.49 -12.68
N THR A 94 3.15 20.20 -11.54
CA THR A 94 3.43 21.63 -11.50
C THR A 94 4.88 21.91 -11.89
N GLN A 95 5.82 21.13 -11.37
CA GLN A 95 7.24 21.24 -11.73
C GLN A 95 7.48 21.00 -13.23
N VAL A 96 6.87 19.96 -13.81
CA VAL A 96 6.97 19.70 -15.26
C VAL A 96 6.44 20.87 -16.08
N LYS A 97 5.33 21.47 -15.65
CA LYS A 97 4.76 22.66 -16.31
C LYS A 97 5.72 23.86 -16.25
N GLU A 98 6.29 24.16 -15.10
CA GLU A 98 7.24 25.27 -14.95
C GLU A 98 8.50 25.08 -15.81
N ILE A 99 9.05 23.88 -15.85
CA ILE A 99 10.20 23.53 -16.71
C ILE A 99 9.83 23.73 -18.19
N ALA A 100 8.63 23.31 -18.61
CA ALA A 100 8.17 23.50 -19.98
C ALA A 100 8.01 24.98 -20.38
N HIS A 101 7.81 25.87 -19.41
CA HIS A 101 7.73 27.33 -19.61
C HIS A 101 9.08 28.05 -19.42
N GLY A 102 10.19 27.32 -19.31
CA GLY A 102 11.54 27.90 -19.15
C GLY A 102 11.89 28.30 -17.71
N GLY A 103 11.08 27.88 -16.73
CA GLY A 103 11.41 28.02 -15.32
C GLY A 103 12.54 27.07 -14.90
N GLU A 104 13.35 27.47 -13.93
CA GLU A 104 14.38 26.59 -13.38
C GLU A 104 13.76 25.45 -12.55
N PRO A 105 14.32 24.22 -12.62
CA PRO A 105 13.83 23.11 -11.83
C PRO A 105 13.98 23.41 -10.33
N VAL A 106 12.87 23.30 -9.60
CA VAL A 106 12.88 23.39 -8.13
C VAL A 106 13.86 22.34 -7.59
N PRO A 107 14.87 22.72 -6.79
CA PRO A 107 15.86 21.78 -6.28
C PRO A 107 15.18 20.71 -5.43
N PRO A 108 15.65 19.46 -5.48
CA PRO A 108 15.10 18.40 -4.64
C PRO A 108 15.19 18.80 -3.17
N PRO A 109 14.23 18.37 -2.32
CA PRO A 109 14.29 18.66 -0.90
C PRO A 109 15.66 18.22 -0.35
N GLY A 110 16.34 19.15 0.33
CA GLY A 110 17.69 18.92 0.84
C GLY A 110 17.75 17.62 1.65
N LYS A 111 18.79 16.82 1.40
CA LYS A 111 19.03 15.60 2.18
C LYS A 111 19.08 15.97 3.66
N ALA A 112 18.23 15.34 4.47
CA ALA A 112 18.27 15.54 5.91
C ALA A 112 19.64 15.09 6.46
N GLU A 113 20.18 15.85 7.40
CA GLU A 113 21.39 15.44 8.11
C GLU A 113 21.08 14.19 8.94
N VAL A 114 21.76 13.08 8.62
CA VAL A 114 21.60 11.83 9.37
C VAL A 114 22.32 12.00 10.71
N LEU A 115 21.53 12.23 11.76
CA LEU A 115 22.06 12.29 13.12
C LEU A 115 22.58 10.89 13.52
N PRO A 116 23.81 10.76 14.02
CA PRO A 116 24.34 9.48 14.48
C PRO A 116 23.51 8.99 15.67
N PHE A 117 23.19 7.69 15.69
CA PHE A 117 22.59 7.08 16.87
C PHE A 117 23.60 7.16 18.03
N ARG A 118 23.23 7.84 19.13
CA ARG A 118 24.01 7.77 20.36
C ARG A 118 23.93 6.34 20.89
N SER A 119 25.03 5.61 20.80
CA SER A 119 25.20 4.37 21.56
C SER A 119 25.08 4.72 23.03
N ARG A 120 24.05 4.21 23.72
CA ARG A 120 24.05 4.21 25.18
C ARG A 120 25.16 3.23 25.58
N LEU A 121 26.32 3.77 25.94
CA LEU A 121 27.28 3.01 26.73
C LEU A 121 26.58 2.68 28.06
N THR A 122 26.64 1.39 28.38
CA THR A 122 26.13 0.71 29.59
C THR A 122 26.37 1.47 30.87
#